data_AF-A0A7K3Z4N7-F1
#
_entry.id   AF-A0A7K3Z4N7-F1
#
_cell.length_a   1.000
_cell.length_b   1.000
_cell.length_c   1.000
_cell.angle_alpha   90.00
_cell.angle_beta   90.00
_cell.angle_gamma   90.00
#
_symmetry.space_group_name_H-M   'P 1'
#
loop_
_entity.id
_entity.type
_entity.pdbx_description
1 polymer ?
#
loop_
_entity_poly.entity_id
_entity_poly.type
_entity_poly.pdbx_seq_one_letter_code
_entity_poly.pdbx_strand_id
1 'polypeptide(L)'
;MGKKAILTACLFGLIMLSIYTINIEPAKAQSFSIIINADGSVTGTNNIQRNGNVCSFTDNISGIILVQRDNAVIDGAGYVLQPETDKLVGLDVSG
;
A
#
# COMPACT_ATOMS: atom_id res chain seq x y z
N MET A 1 -13.82 28.94 47.38
CA MET A 1 -13.79 29.11 45.90
C MET A 1 -15.17 29.49 45.41
N GLY A 2 -15.28 30.50 44.54
CA GLY A 2 -16.58 30.90 43.98
C GLY A 2 -17.09 29.88 42.96
N LYS A 3 -18.41 29.70 42.86
CA LYS A 3 -19.08 28.76 41.93
C LYS A 3 -18.57 28.88 40.48
N LYS A 4 -18.19 30.11 40.07
CA LYS A 4 -17.60 30.42 38.76
C LYS A 4 -16.24 29.75 38.55
N ALA A 5 -15.36 29.77 39.56
CA ALA A 5 -14.03 29.15 39.48
C ALA A 5 -14.11 27.63 39.37
N ILE A 6 -15.12 27.02 40.00
CA ILE A 6 -15.38 25.58 39.89
C ILE A 6 -15.86 25.23 38.47
N LEU A 7 -16.79 26.02 37.91
CA LEU A 7 -17.24 25.82 36.52
C LEU A 7 -16.10 25.95 35.51
N THR A 8 -15.24 26.95 35.67
CA THR A 8 -14.11 27.15 34.75
C THR A 8 -13.12 25.98 34.83
N ALA A 9 -12.82 25.48 36.03
CA ALA A 9 -11.95 24.32 36.22
C ALA A 9 -12.55 23.04 35.60
N CYS A 10 -13.86 22.82 35.75
CA CYS A 10 -14.55 21.69 35.13
C CYS A 10 -14.54 21.76 33.60
N LEU A 11 -14.79 22.94 33.01
CA LEU A 11 -14.75 23.11 31.56
C LEU A 11 -13.35 22.88 31.00
N PHE A 12 -12.32 23.36 31.70
CA PHE A 12 -10.93 23.14 31.32
C PHE A 12 -10.54 21.66 31.41
N GLY A 13 -11.00 20.95 32.44
CA GLY A 13 -10.81 19.51 32.58
C GLY A 13 -11.47 18.70 31.46
N LEU A 14 -12.68 19.08 31.05
CA LEU A 14 -13.39 18.44 29.92
C LEU A 14 -12.66 18.65 28.59
N ILE A 15 -12.13 19.85 28.35
CA ILE A 15 -11.34 20.14 27.14
C ILE A 15 -10.06 19.30 27.14
N MET A 16 -9.34 19.21 28.27
CA MET A 16 -8.12 18.41 28.36
C MET A 16 -8.36 16.90 28.15
N LEU A 17 -9.50 16.39 28.61
CA LEU A 17 -9.87 14.98 28.40
C LEU A 17 -10.16 14.67 26.92
N SER A 18 -10.68 15.65 26.17
CA SER A 18 -11.04 15.47 24.75
C SER A 18 -9.84 15.32 23.80
N ILE A 19 -8.65 15.78 24.21
CA ILE A 19 -7.43 15.74 23.37
C ILE A 19 -6.74 14.36 23.43
N TYR A 20 -7.04 13.55 24.47
CA TYR A 20 -6.40 12.25 24.70
C TYR A 20 -6.91 11.11 23.81
N THR A 21 -8.00 11.30 23.05
CA THR A 21 -8.62 10.22 22.26
C THR A 21 -8.18 10.18 20.81
N ILE A 22 -7.18 10.97 20.41
CA ILE A 22 -6.71 11.01 19.02
C ILE A 22 -5.70 9.87 18.78
N ASN A 23 -6.22 8.66 18.56
CA ASN A 23 -5.46 7.54 18.02
C ASN A 23 -5.45 7.65 16.50
N ILE A 24 -4.44 8.30 15.94
CA ILE A 24 -4.18 8.27 14.50
C ILE A 24 -3.21 7.12 14.26
N GLU A 25 -3.71 5.98 13.81
CA GLU A 25 -2.84 4.98 13.21
C GLU A 25 -2.25 5.56 11.92
N PRO A 26 -0.93 5.53 11.72
CA PRO A 26 -0.33 5.98 10.48
C PRO A 26 -0.90 5.14 9.33
N ALA A 27 -1.38 5.81 8.28
CA ALA A 27 -1.83 5.13 7.07
C ALA A 27 -0.69 4.27 6.54
N LYS A 28 -0.89 2.94 6.53
CA LYS A 28 0.06 2.02 5.91
C LYS A 28 -0.05 2.16 4.40
N ALA A 29 0.92 2.84 3.80
CA ALA A 29 1.12 2.73 2.36
C ALA A 29 1.53 1.28 2.04
N GLN A 30 0.83 0.63 1.11
CA GLN A 30 1.31 -0.62 0.54
C GLN A 30 2.62 -0.32 -0.19
N SER A 31 3.71 -0.96 0.23
CA SER A 31 5.00 -0.81 -0.42
C SER A 31 5.04 -1.78 -1.59
N PHE A 32 4.86 -1.28 -2.81
CA PHE A 32 5.01 -2.07 -4.03
C PHE A 32 6.48 -2.05 -4.46
N SER A 33 7.09 -3.23 -4.56
CA SER A 33 8.47 -3.37 -5.01
C SER A 33 8.59 -3.38 -6.53
N ILE A 34 7.52 -3.75 -7.25
CA ILE A 34 7.50 -3.87 -8.70
C ILE A 34 6.26 -3.16 -9.24
N ILE A 35 6.45 -2.29 -10.24
CA ILE A 35 5.37 -1.51 -10.84
C ILE A 35 5.41 -1.67 -12.36
N ILE A 36 4.28 -2.05 -12.93
CA ILE A 36 4.01 -1.95 -14.37
C ILE A 36 3.21 -0.66 -14.56
N ASN A 37 3.92 0.40 -14.94
CA ASN A 37 3.37 1.75 -15.07
C ASN A 37 2.30 1.80 -16.17
N ALA A 38 1.45 2.82 -16.19
CA ALA A 38 0.39 2.98 -17.21
C ALA A 38 0.92 3.00 -18.67
N ASP A 39 2.12 3.54 -18.90
CA ASP A 39 2.82 3.50 -20.19
C ASP A 39 3.39 2.10 -20.55
N GLY A 40 3.33 1.17 -19.59
CA GLY A 40 3.82 -0.20 -19.59
C GLY A 40 5.32 -0.34 -19.37
N SER A 41 6.02 0.72 -18.96
CA SER A 41 7.38 0.56 -18.45
C SER A 41 7.35 -0.25 -17.15
N VAL A 42 8.39 -1.05 -16.90
CA VAL A 42 8.53 -1.83 -15.68
C VAL A 42 9.59 -1.18 -14.79
N THR A 43 9.27 -0.98 -13.52
CA THR A 43 10.20 -0.45 -12.51
C THR A 43 10.32 -1.43 -11.34
N GLY A 44 11.50 -1.47 -10.71
CA GLY A 44 11.75 -2.28 -9.52
C GLY A 44 12.25 -3.71 -9.79
N THR A 45 12.31 -4.14 -11.05
CA THR A 45 12.88 -5.44 -11.43
C THR A 45 13.40 -5.44 -12.87
N ASN A 46 14.35 -6.32 -13.15
CA ASN A 46 14.78 -6.68 -14.51
C ASN A 46 14.24 -8.05 -14.96
N ASN A 47 13.49 -8.74 -14.10
CA ASN A 47 13.00 -10.11 -14.34
C ASN A 47 11.64 -10.16 -15.05
N ILE A 48 11.21 -9.05 -15.63
CA ILE A 48 10.00 -8.95 -16.45
C ILE A 48 10.40 -8.36 -17.79
N GLN A 49 10.16 -9.10 -18.85
CA GLN A 49 10.34 -8.63 -20.22
C GLN A 49 8.99 -8.27 -20.83
N ARG A 50 8.93 -7.11 -21.48
CA ARG A 50 7.72 -6.65 -22.15
C ARG A 50 7.80 -6.88 -23.66
N ASN A 51 6.71 -7.40 -24.21
CA ASN A 51 6.42 -7.40 -25.64
C ASN A 51 4.98 -6.93 -25.90
N GLY A 52 4.82 -5.68 -26.33
CA GLY A 52 3.51 -5.07 -26.56
C GLY A 52 2.70 -4.91 -25.26
N ASN A 53 1.63 -5.70 -25.12
CA ASN A 53 0.79 -5.75 -23.92
C ASN A 53 1.09 -6.95 -23.01
N VAL A 54 2.01 -7.83 -23.41
CA VAL A 54 2.41 -9.00 -22.63
C VAL A 54 3.66 -8.67 -21.82
N CYS A 55 3.59 -8.94 -20.52
CA CYS A 55 4.70 -8.87 -19.58
C CYS A 55 5.03 -10.29 -19.13
N SER A 56 6.09 -10.86 -19.68
CA SER A 56 6.53 -12.23 -19.38
C SER A 56 7.63 -12.23 -18.32
N PHE A 57 7.54 -13.14 -17.37
CA PHE A 57 8.62 -13.33 -16.38
C PHE A 57 9.81 -14.02 -17.04
N THR A 58 11.02 -13.60 -16.66
CA THR A 58 12.27 -14.23 -17.11
C THR A 58 12.99 -14.96 -15.98
N ASP A 59 12.50 -14.82 -14.75
CA ASP A 59 12.94 -15.53 -13.56
C ASP A 59 11.81 -15.52 -12.51
N ASN A 60 11.98 -16.24 -11.41
CA ASN A 60 11.07 -16.16 -10.27
C ASN A 60 11.08 -14.75 -9.66
N ILE A 61 9.91 -14.32 -9.19
CA ILE A 61 9.70 -12.98 -8.65
C ILE A 61 9.19 -13.09 -7.23
N SER A 62 9.85 -12.40 -6.29
CA SER A 62 9.40 -12.28 -4.90
C SER A 62 8.98 -10.85 -4.63
N GLY A 63 7.71 -10.62 -4.26
CA GLY A 63 7.20 -9.28 -3.99
C GLY A 63 5.73 -9.09 -4.33
N ILE A 64 5.33 -7.82 -4.43
CA ILE A 64 4.01 -7.39 -4.92
C ILE A 64 4.22 -6.67 -6.24
N ILE A 65 3.48 -7.08 -7.27
CA ILE A 65 3.41 -6.38 -8.55
C ILE A 65 2.16 -5.50 -8.57
N LEU A 66 2.34 -4.19 -8.74
CA LEU A 66 1.27 -3.24 -9.02
C LEU A 66 1.12 -3.07 -10.54
N VAL A 67 -0.07 -3.33 -11.07
CA VAL A 67 -0.37 -3.17 -12.50
C VAL A 67 -1.27 -1.96 -12.72
N GLN A 68 -0.72 -0.88 -13.27
CA GLN A 68 -1.46 0.35 -13.59
C GLN A 68 -1.89 0.43 -15.06
N ARG A 69 -1.36 -0.45 -15.91
CA ARG A 69 -1.62 -0.46 -17.34
C ARG A 69 -2.90 -1.24 -17.66
N ASP A 70 -3.77 -0.61 -18.44
CA ASP A 70 -4.93 -1.27 -19.02
C ASP A 70 -4.56 -2.36 -20.03
N ASN A 71 -5.33 -3.46 -20.02
CA ASN A 71 -5.17 -4.59 -20.93
C ASN A 71 -3.76 -5.22 -20.90
N ALA A 72 -3.07 -5.14 -19.76
CA ALA A 72 -1.83 -5.87 -19.56
C ALA A 72 -2.10 -7.37 -19.38
N VAL A 73 -1.33 -8.20 -20.08
CA VAL A 73 -1.29 -9.65 -19.88
C VAL A 73 -0.04 -9.96 -19.06
N ILE A 74 -0.22 -10.54 -17.87
CA ILE A 74 0.90 -11.05 -17.08
C ILE A 74 1.09 -12.52 -17.43
N ASP A 75 2.22 -12.84 -18.04
CA ASP A 75 2.59 -14.18 -18.45
C ASP A 75 3.68 -14.72 -17.53
N GLY A 76 3.36 -15.78 -16.79
CA GLY A 76 4.32 -16.40 -15.87
C GLY A 76 5.48 -17.09 -16.60
N ALA A 77 5.34 -17.47 -17.88
CA ALA A 77 6.37 -18.19 -18.65
C ALA A 77 6.99 -19.42 -17.95
N GLY A 78 6.25 -20.03 -17.01
CA GLY A 78 6.72 -21.16 -16.18
C GLY A 78 7.43 -20.77 -14.88
N TYR A 79 7.62 -19.48 -14.60
CA TYR A 79 8.16 -18.95 -13.34
C TYR A 79 7.06 -18.64 -12.33
N VAL A 80 7.44 -18.52 -11.06
CA VAL A 80 6.51 -18.25 -9.96
C VAL A 80 6.57 -16.80 -9.48
N LEU A 81 5.40 -16.27 -9.12
CA LEU A 81 5.26 -15.06 -8.32
C LEU A 81 4.97 -15.48 -6.88
N GLN A 82 5.93 -15.24 -6.00
CA GLN A 82 5.81 -15.52 -4.57
C GLN A 82 5.66 -14.21 -3.79
N PRO A 83 4.80 -14.16 -2.76
CA PRO A 83 4.73 -13.00 -1.90
C PRO A 83 5.99 -12.93 -1.03
N GLU A 84 6.45 -11.72 -0.72
CA GLU A 84 7.62 -11.50 0.14
C GLU A 84 7.37 -11.94 1.59
N THR A 85 6.09 -11.97 1.99
CA THR A 85 5.65 -12.48 3.28
C THR A 85 4.38 -13.32 3.12
N ASP A 86 4.10 -14.19 4.07
CA ASP A 86 2.89 -15.02 4.15
C ASP A 86 1.57 -14.21 4.27
N LYS A 87 1.65 -12.89 4.41
CA LYS A 87 0.51 -11.98 4.63
C LYS A 87 0.05 -11.24 3.38
N LEU A 88 0.71 -11.41 2.24
CA LEU A 88 0.45 -10.65 1.02
C LEU A 88 -0.14 -11.52 -0.08
N VAL A 89 -1.06 -10.94 -0.86
CA VAL A 89 -1.47 -11.48 -2.15
C VAL A 89 -0.40 -11.06 -3.16
N GLY A 90 0.18 -12.03 -3.89
CA GLY A 90 1.31 -11.77 -4.80
C GLY A 90 0.99 -10.79 -5.94
N LEU A 91 -0.29 -10.64 -6.31
CA LEU A 91 -0.75 -9.78 -7.40
C LEU A 91 -1.93 -8.90 -6.94
N ASP A 92 -1.77 -7.58 -7.03
CA ASP A 92 -2.84 -6.60 -6.79
C ASP A 92 -3.20 -5.89 -8.11
N VAL A 93 -4.46 -6.02 -8.52
CA VAL A 93 -5.03 -5.44 -9.74
C VAL A 93 -6.17 -4.46 -9.45
N SER A 94 -6.28 -3.98 -8.20
CA SER A 94 -7.39 -3.12 -7.73
C SER A 94 -7.29 -1.64 -8.14
N GLY A 95 -6.52 -1.34 -9.19
CA GLY A 95 -6.38 0.01 -9.75
C GLY A 95 -7.70 0.67 -10.12
#